data_AF-A0A966QGH5-F1
#
_entry.id   AF-A0A966QGH5-F1
#
_cell.length_a   1.000
_cell.length_b   1.000
_cell.length_c   1.000
_cell.angle_alpha   90.00
_cell.angle_beta   90.00
_cell.angle_gamma   90.00
#
_symmetry.space_group_name_H-M   'P 1'
#
loop_
_entity.id
_entity.type
_entity.pdbx_description
1 polymer ?
#
loop_
_entity_poly.entity_id
_entity_poly.type
_entity_poly.pdbx_seq_one_letter_code
_entity_poly.pdbx_strand_id
1 'polypeptide(L)'
;VSSLRGDHCQKMLWRQVRLQPLLASLAPGDSLRLSLAAAAWPQIRVNPGDGSLGSGPAGPDHRQICIELQLSGAQLSLKPMVTMPPPGQTELL
;
A
#
# COMPACT_ATOMS: atom_id res chain seq x y z
N VAL A 1 26.48 1.56 -13.10
CA VAL A 1 26.17 0.62 -11.99
C VAL A 1 25.25 -0.44 -12.55
N SER A 2 25.67 -1.70 -12.64
CA SER A 2 24.80 -2.80 -13.10
C SER A 2 23.82 -3.15 -11.98
N SER A 3 22.51 -3.06 -12.23
CA SER A 3 21.50 -3.46 -11.25
C SER A 3 21.39 -4.98 -11.19
N LEU A 4 21.68 -5.57 -10.03
CA LEU A 4 21.39 -6.98 -9.77
C LEU A 4 19.89 -7.12 -9.49
N ARG A 5 19.19 -7.93 -10.28
CA ARG A 5 17.77 -8.24 -10.07
C ARG A 5 17.67 -9.58 -9.35
N GLY A 6 17.05 -9.59 -8.17
CA GLY A 6 16.64 -10.84 -7.52
C GLY A 6 15.56 -11.55 -8.35
N ASP A 7 15.30 -12.83 -8.05
CA ASP A 7 14.41 -13.67 -8.85
C ASP A 7 13.00 -13.08 -9.01
N HIS A 8 12.48 -12.46 -7.95
CA HIS A 8 11.17 -11.80 -7.97
C HIS A 8 11.15 -10.46 -8.72
N CYS A 9 12.30 -9.93 -9.11
CA CYS A 9 12.46 -8.69 -9.88
C CYS A 9 12.73 -8.94 -11.37
N GLN A 10 12.71 -10.20 -11.80
CA GLN A 10 12.92 -10.57 -13.21
C GLN A 10 11.74 -10.18 -14.10
N LYS A 11 10.52 -10.07 -13.52
CA LYS A 11 9.29 -9.73 -14.23
C LYS A 11 8.50 -8.68 -13.44
N MET A 12 7.81 -7.79 -14.17
CA MET A 12 6.80 -6.93 -13.57
C MET A 12 5.64 -7.78 -13.05
N LEU A 13 5.14 -7.43 -11.86
CA LEU A 13 4.08 -8.19 -11.21
C LEU A 13 2.96 -7.26 -10.73
N TRP A 14 1.72 -7.68 -10.94
CA TRP A 14 0.56 -7.01 -10.37
C TRP A 14 0.50 -7.21 -8.85
N ARG A 15 0.12 -6.14 -8.16
CA ARG A 15 -0.05 -6.12 -6.70
C ARG A 15 -1.36 -5.45 -6.36
N GLN A 16 -2.07 -6.05 -5.41
CA GLN A 16 -3.25 -5.46 -4.79
C GLN A 16 -2.94 -5.17 -3.33
N VAL A 17 -3.15 -3.92 -2.91
CA VAL A 17 -3.01 -3.49 -1.52
C VAL A 17 -4.40 -3.17 -1.00
N ARG A 18 -4.78 -3.79 0.12
CA ARG A 18 -5.97 -3.41 0.87
C ARG A 18 -5.56 -2.39 1.91
N LEU A 19 -6.06 -1.18 1.79
CA LEU A 19 -5.83 -0.12 2.76
C LEU A 19 -6.75 -0.32 3.96
N GLN A 20 -6.31 0.18 5.13
CA GLN A 20 -7.17 0.22 6.30
C GLN A 20 -8.42 1.06 6.00
N PRO A 21 -9.60 0.63 6.45
CA PRO A 21 -10.81 1.43 6.29
C PRO A 21 -10.68 2.79 6.98
N LEU A 22 -11.28 3.82 6.40
CA LEU A 22 -11.24 5.17 6.94
C LEU A 22 -12.65 5.79 6.89
N LEU A 23 -13.01 6.52 7.93
CA LEU A 23 -14.15 7.42 7.95
C LEU A 23 -13.62 8.84 7.82
N ALA A 24 -13.93 9.51 6.70
CA ALA A 24 -13.52 10.88 6.45
C ALA A 24 -14.65 11.65 5.76
N SER A 25 -14.82 12.91 6.16
CA SER A 25 -15.68 13.89 5.48
C SER A 25 -14.79 14.80 4.64
N LEU A 26 -15.19 15.05 3.39
CA LEU A 26 -14.47 15.95 2.47
C LEU A 26 -15.32 17.18 2.21
N ALA A 27 -14.72 18.36 2.32
CA ALA A 27 -15.34 19.61 1.92
C ALA A 27 -15.07 19.89 0.42
N PRO A 28 -15.86 20.77 -0.22
CA PRO A 28 -15.53 21.27 -1.54
C PRO A 28 -14.13 21.89 -1.57
N GLY A 29 -13.29 21.42 -2.49
CA GLY A 29 -11.89 21.84 -2.62
C GLY A 29 -10.88 20.86 -1.98
N ASP A 30 -11.33 19.92 -1.15
CA ASP A 30 -10.46 18.87 -0.63
C ASP A 30 -10.05 17.88 -1.72
N SER A 31 -8.89 17.24 -1.52
CA SER A 31 -8.36 16.22 -2.42
C SER A 31 -7.89 15.00 -1.65
N LEU A 32 -8.24 13.82 -2.17
CA LEU A 32 -7.67 12.58 -1.69
C LEU A 32 -6.30 12.38 -2.34
N ARG A 33 -5.28 12.25 -1.49
CA ARG A 33 -3.92 11.95 -1.93
C ARG A 33 -3.51 10.56 -1.46
N LEU A 34 -3.24 9.69 -2.43
CA LEU A 34 -2.54 8.43 -2.18
C LEU A 34 -1.03 8.65 -2.31
N SER A 35 -0.27 8.28 -1.28
CA SER A 35 1.20 8.29 -1.34
C SER A 35 1.72 6.86 -1.24
N LEU A 36 2.71 6.53 -2.07
CA LEU A 36 3.40 5.24 -2.05
C LEU A 36 4.83 5.45 -1.53
N ALA A 37 5.23 4.66 -0.54
CA ALA A 37 6.57 4.69 0.03
C ALA A 37 7.07 3.26 0.27
N ALA A 38 8.38 3.05 0.13
CA ALA A 38 9.00 1.74 0.32
C ALA A 38 9.23 1.38 1.80
N ALA A 39 9.12 2.35 2.71
CA ALA A 39 9.33 2.17 4.14
C ALA A 39 8.46 3.14 4.94
N ALA A 40 8.13 2.74 6.18
CA ALA A 40 7.34 3.53 7.13
C ALA A 40 7.82 3.32 8.57
N TRP A 41 9.14 3.31 8.79
CA TRP A 41 9.72 3.22 10.13
C TRP A 41 9.38 4.48 10.94
N PRO A 42 9.08 4.37 12.25
CA PRO A 42 9.11 3.16 13.09
C PRO A 42 7.85 2.28 13.07
N GLN A 43 6.78 2.70 12.42
CA GLN A 43 5.51 1.98 12.41
C GLN A 43 5.58 0.63 11.70
N ILE A 44 6.46 0.50 10.70
CA ILE A 44 6.71 -0.75 9.97
C ILE A 44 8.23 -0.96 9.86
N ARG A 45 8.71 -2.18 10.19
CA ARG A 45 10.11 -2.59 10.02
C ARG A 45 10.58 -2.39 8.58
N VAL A 46 11.83 -1.97 8.41
CA VAL A 46 12.38 -1.72 7.07
C VAL A 46 12.64 -3.05 6.37
N ASN A 47 12.30 -3.13 5.07
CA ASN A 47 12.62 -4.29 4.23
C ASN A 47 14.13 -4.29 3.91
N PRO A 48 14.90 -5.36 4.22
CA PRO A 48 16.33 -5.43 3.96
C PRO A 48 16.73 -5.42 2.48
N GLY A 49 15.80 -5.72 1.57
CA GLY A 49 16.05 -5.71 0.13
C GLY A 49 16.76 -6.96 -0.40
N ASP A 50 16.90 -8.00 0.42
CA ASP A 50 17.54 -9.27 0.07
C ASP A 50 16.61 -10.50 0.15
N GLY A 51 15.34 -10.27 0.49
CA GLY A 51 14.32 -11.32 0.65
C GLY A 51 14.18 -11.85 2.08
N SER A 52 15.06 -11.45 3.01
CA SER A 52 14.92 -11.79 4.42
C SER A 52 13.84 -10.93 5.12
N LEU A 53 13.42 -11.36 6.31
CA LEU A 53 12.51 -10.59 7.15
C LEU A 53 13.26 -9.46 7.86
N GLY A 54 12.74 -8.25 7.78
CA GLY A 54 13.29 -7.10 8.51
C GLY A 54 13.17 -7.26 10.03
N SER A 55 14.20 -6.84 10.75
CA SER A 55 14.30 -6.97 12.21
C SER A 55 14.14 -5.64 12.96
N GLY A 56 14.27 -4.48 12.30
CA GLY A 56 14.22 -3.17 12.97
C GLY A 56 14.48 -1.97 12.04
N PRO A 57 15.26 -0.96 12.49
CA PRO A 57 15.61 0.20 11.67
C PRO A 57 16.54 -0.18 10.51
N ALA A 58 16.72 0.74 9.57
CA ALA A 58 17.72 0.58 8.51
C ALA A 58 19.14 0.52 9.11
N GLY A 59 19.99 -0.31 8.51
CA GLY A 59 21.38 -0.51 8.94
C GLY A 59 22.28 -0.97 7.81
N PRO A 60 23.57 -1.23 8.07
CA PRO A 60 24.57 -1.55 7.04
C PRO A 60 24.23 -2.77 6.17
N ASP A 61 23.47 -3.73 6.72
CA ASP A 61 23.07 -4.95 6.00
C ASP A 61 21.87 -4.74 5.06
N HIS A 62 21.25 -3.55 5.07
CA HIS A 62 20.17 -3.22 4.15
C HIS A 62 20.73 -2.84 2.78
N ARG A 63 20.10 -3.36 1.73
CA ARG A 63 20.46 -3.05 0.35
C ARG A 63 19.70 -1.82 -0.13
N GLN A 64 20.38 -0.93 -0.85
CA GLN A 64 19.68 0.08 -1.63
C GLN A 64 18.98 -0.61 -2.79
N ILE A 65 17.65 -0.49 -2.84
CA ILE A 65 16.82 -1.07 -3.90
C ILE A 65 16.22 0.03 -4.77
N CYS A 66 15.99 -0.32 -6.04
CA CYS A 66 15.18 0.49 -6.94
C CYS A 66 13.81 -0.17 -7.10
N ILE A 67 12.75 0.62 -6.98
CA ILE A 67 11.37 0.16 -7.22
C ILE A 67 10.88 0.88 -8.47
N GLU A 68 10.51 0.09 -9.47
CA GLU A 68 9.84 0.58 -10.67
C GLU A 68 8.34 0.31 -10.55
N LEU A 69 7.53 1.34 -10.80
CA LEU A 69 6.07 1.25 -10.75
C LEU A 69 5.49 1.62 -12.11
N GLN A 70 4.80 0.67 -12.74
CA GLN A 70 3.97 0.93 -13.91
C GLN A 70 2.52 1.11 -13.44
N LEU A 71 2.06 2.36 -13.44
CA LEU A 71 0.74 2.74 -12.92
C LEU A 71 -0.33 2.81 -14.02
N SER A 72 0.03 2.65 -15.29
CA SER A 72 -0.95 2.60 -16.37
C SER A 72 -1.88 1.41 -16.17
N GLY A 73 -3.18 1.69 -16.07
CA GLY A 73 -4.20 0.69 -15.74
C GLY A 73 -4.36 0.37 -14.26
N ALA A 74 -3.56 0.95 -13.36
CA ALA A 74 -3.78 0.83 -11.92
C ALA A 74 -5.06 1.57 -11.50
N GLN A 75 -5.77 1.04 -10.51
CA GLN A 75 -7.04 1.60 -10.04
C GLN A 75 -7.07 1.71 -8.52
N LEU A 76 -7.71 2.76 -8.02
CA LEU A 76 -8.10 2.91 -6.62
C LEU A 76 -9.62 2.86 -6.53
N SER A 77 -10.14 1.89 -5.78
CA SER A 77 -11.58 1.76 -5.52
C SER A 77 -11.88 2.06 -4.05
N LEU A 78 -12.79 2.99 -3.78
CA LEU A 78 -13.35 3.21 -2.45
C LEU A 78 -14.65 2.42 -2.34
N LYS A 79 -14.76 1.58 -1.31
CA LYS A 79 -15.96 0.79 -1.05
C LYS A 79 -16.61 1.29 0.24
N PRO A 80 -17.94 1.49 0.27
CA PRO A 80 -18.65 1.76 1.52
C PRO A 80 -18.39 0.65 2.53
N MET A 81 -18.11 1.03 3.79
CA MET A 81 -17.94 0.05 4.87
C MET A 81 -19.27 -0.52 5.33
N VAL A 82 -20.33 0.29 5.28
CA VAL A 82 -21.69 -0.08 5.66
C VAL A 82 -22.55 0.13 4.42
N THR A 83 -23.11 -0.95 3.88
CA THR A 83 -24.30 -0.85 3.05
C THR A 83 -25.44 -0.51 4.00
N MET A 84 -25.94 0.72 3.96
CA MET A 84 -27.23 0.99 4.59
C MET A 84 -28.24 0.01 4.00
N PRO A 85 -29.00 -0.75 4.81
CA PRO A 85 -30.13 -1.47 4.28
C PRO A 85 -31.10 -0.46 3.63
N PRO A 86 -31.87 -0.88 2.61
CA PRO A 86 -32.86 -0.01 1.99
C PRO A 86 -33.78 0.62 3.06
N PRO A 87 -34.20 1.88 2.90
CA PRO A 87 -35.15 2.48 3.83
C PRO A 87 -36.37 1.58 3.97
N GLY A 88 -36.63 1.11 5.20
CA GLY A 88 -37.74 0.19 5.53
C GLY A 88 -37.32 -1.18 6.09
N GLN A 89 -36.03 -1.52 6.12
CA GLN A 89 -35.52 -2.71 6.82
C GLN A 89 -34.70 -2.29 8.06
N THR A 90 -35.40 -1.96 9.14
CA THR A 90 -34.81 -1.91 10.48
C THR A 90 -34.70 -3.35 10.98
N GLU A 91 -33.49 -3.86 11.20
CA GLU A 91 -33.32 -5.11 11.95
C GLU A 91 -33.78 -4.86 13.39
N LEU A 92 -34.89 -5.50 13.75
CA LEU A 92 -35.29 -5.70 15.14
C LEU A 92 -34.25 -6.65 15.75
N LEU A 93 -33.44 -6.12 16.67
CA LEU A 93 -32.69 -6.93 17.64
C LEU A 93 -33.64 -7.51 18.68
#